data_AF-A0A5J5WFI6-F1
#
_entry.id   AF-A0A5J5WFI6-F1
#
_cell.length_a   1.000
_cell.length_b   1.000
_cell.length_c   1.000
_cell.angle_alpha   90.00
_cell.angle_beta   90.00
_cell.angle_gamma   90.00
#
_symmetry.space_group_name_H-M   'P 1'
#
loop_
_entity.id
_entity.type
_entity.pdbx_description
1 polymer ?
#
loop_
_entity_poly.entity_id
_entity_poly.type
_entity_poly.pdbx_seq_one_letter_code
_entity_poly.pdbx_strand_id
1 'polypeptide(L)' 'MGKDTIADIITSIRNADMNRKGTIQIGSTNITENIVKILLREGFIDNVRKLLLT' A
#
# COMPACT_ATOMS: atom_id res chain seq x y z
N MET A 1 9.91 2.56 -11.28
CA MET A 1 9.52 2.71 -9.87
C MET A 1 10.59 3.55 -9.22
N GLY A 2 10.22 4.77 -8.84
CA GLY A 2 11.14 5.87 -8.61
C GLY A 2 11.99 5.67 -7.36
N LYS A 3 12.98 6.54 -7.19
CA LYS A 3 13.74 6.63 -5.92
C LYS A 3 12.85 7.01 -4.73
N ASP A 4 11.62 7.48 -4.98
CA ASP A 4 10.66 7.91 -3.96
C ASP A 4 9.59 6.83 -3.70
N THR A 5 9.83 6.04 -2.66
CA THR A 5 8.93 4.96 -2.22
C THR A 5 7.58 5.47 -1.73
N ILE A 6 7.50 6.68 -1.17
CA ILE A 6 6.24 7.24 -0.65
C ILE A 6 5.34 7.63 -1.82
N ALA A 7 5.89 8.36 -2.80
CA ALA A 7 5.17 8.75 -4.00
C ALA A 7 4.65 7.53 -4.77
N ASP A 8 5.46 6.47 -4.88
CA ASP A 8 5.08 5.22 -5.55
C ASP A 8 3.89 4.52 -4.85
N ILE A 9 3.86 4.49 -3.52
CA ILE A 9 2.75 3.87 -2.75
C ILE A 9 1.45 4.67 -2.92
N ILE A 10 1.49 5.99 -2.75
CA ILE A 10 0.30 6.84 -2.88
C ILE A 10 -0.25 6.79 -4.30
N THR A 11 0.63 6.80 -5.30
CA THR A 11 0.24 6.63 -6.72
C THR A 11 -0.42 5.28 -6.96
N SER A 12 0.12 4.20 -6.37
CA SER A 12 -0.47 2.85 -6.51
C SER A 12 -1.86 2.75 -5.89
N ILE A 13 -2.07 3.34 -4.71
CA ILE A 13 -3.39 3.39 -4.04
C ILE A 13 -4.38 4.19 -4.87
N ARG A 14 -4.00 5.40 -5.31
CA ARG A 14 -4.86 6.22 -6.18
C ARG A 14 -5.25 5.48 -7.46
N ASN A 15 -4.30 4.81 -8.11
CA ASN A 15 -4.57 4.03 -9.31
C ASN A 15 -5.49 2.84 -9.03
N ALA A 16 -5.37 2.19 -7.87
CA ALA A 16 -6.28 1.12 -7.47
C ALA A 16 -7.72 1.62 -7.39
N ASP A 17 -7.91 2.73 -6.67
CA ASP A 17 -9.21 3.36 -6.46
C ASP A 17 -9.84 3.83 -7.78
N MET A 18 -9.09 4.56 -8.61
CA MET A 18 -9.56 5.00 -9.93
C MET A 18 -9.97 3.82 -10.84
N ASN A 19 -9.28 2.67 -10.71
CA ASN A 19 -9.61 1.46 -11.46
C ASN A 19 -10.58 0.53 -10.73
N ARG A 20 -11.18 0.96 -9.60
CA ARG A 20 -12.11 0.17 -8.77
C ARG A 20 -11.56 -1.18 -8.35
N LYS A 21 -10.24 -1.26 -8.11
CA LYS A 21 -9.58 -2.47 -7.58
C LYS A 21 -9.68 -2.47 -6.06
N GLY A 22 -10.30 -3.51 -5.49
CA GLY A 22 -10.44 -3.66 -4.03
C GLY A 22 -9.15 -4.09 -3.31
N THR A 23 -8.09 -4.46 -4.02
CA THR A 23 -6.80 -4.86 -3.42
C THR A 23 -5.66 -4.59 -4.39
N ILE A 24 -4.52 -4.16 -3.85
CA ILE A 24 -3.24 -4.06 -4.58
C ILE A 24 -2.13 -4.77 -3.82
N GLN A 25 -1.12 -5.20 -4.56
CA GLN A 25 0.13 -5.72 -4.01
C GLN A 25 1.23 -4.69 -4.20
N ILE A 26 1.97 -4.41 -3.13
CA ILE A 26 3.11 -3.50 -3.13
C ILE A 26 4.30 -4.19 -2.44
N GLY A 27 5.51 -3.73 -2.73
CA GLY A 27 6.73 -4.27 -2.11
C GLY A 27 6.71 -4.09 -0.58
N SER A 28 7.12 -5.13 0.16
CA SER A 28 7.21 -5.08 1.62
C SER A 28 8.55 -4.47 2.03
N THR A 29 8.49 -3.23 2.52
CA THR A 29 9.62 -2.51 3.14
C THR A 29 9.19 -1.97 4.49
N ASN A 30 10.14 -1.63 5.37
CA ASN A 30 9.82 -1.02 6.67
C ASN A 30 9.01 0.29 6.51
N ILE A 31 9.31 1.09 5.49
CA ILE A 31 8.59 2.33 5.18
C ILE A 31 7.15 2.01 4.78
N THR A 32 6.98 1.07 3.83
CA THR A 32 5.65 0.63 3.38
C THR A 32 4.82 0.09 4.53
N GLU A 33 5.39 -0.74 5.39
CA GLU A 33 4.73 -1.31 6.56
C GLU A 33 4.25 -0.24 7.55
N ASN A 34 5.04 0.81 7.78
CA ASN A 34 4.63 1.90 8.66
C ASN A 34 3.52 2.77 8.04
N ILE A 35 3.58 3.05 6.74
CA ILE A 35 2.55 3.83 6.03
C ILE A 35 1.21 3.08 6.06
N VAL A 36 1.18 1.80 5.69
CA VAL A 36 -0.08 1.03 5.66
C VAL A 36 -0.67 0.83 7.05
N LYS A 37 0.15 0.77 8.12
CA LYS A 37 -0.35 0.78 9.50
C LYS A 37 -1.06 2.08 9.87
N ILE A 38 -0.53 3.23 9.43
CA ILE A 38 -1.18 4.53 9.64
C ILE A 38 -2.50 4.56 8.86
N LEU A 39 -2.49 4.19 7.58
CA LEU A 39 -3.70 4.18 6.76
C LEU A 39 -4.78 3.27 7.32
N LEU A 40 -4.40 2.09 7.85
CA LEU A 40 -5.31 1.17 8.52
C LEU A 40 -5.88 1.78 9.83
N ARG A 41 -5.02 2.39 10.65
CA ARG A 41 -5.43 3.02 11.92
C ARG A 41 -6.41 4.18 11.70
N GLU A 42 -6.21 4.97 10.67
CA GLU A 42 -7.06 6.11 10.31
C GLU A 42 -8.31 5.70 9.52
N GLY A 43 -8.47 4.40 9.18
CA GLY A 43 -9.64 3.89 8.46
C GLY A 43 -9.67 4.19 6.96
N PHE A 44 -8.53 4.52 6.35
CA PHE A 44 -8.42 4.72 4.90
C PHE A 44 -8.37 3.42 4.10
N ILE A 45 -7.98 2.31 4.74
CA ILE A 45 -7.96 0.97 4.15
C ILE A 45 -8.48 -0.06 5.15
N ASP A 46 -9.13 -1.10 4.65
CA ASP A 46 -9.82 -2.08 5.50
C ASP A 46 -8.89 -3.16 6.08
N ASN A 47 -7.83 -3.54 5.36
CA ASN A 47 -6.95 -4.64 5.76
C ASN A 47 -5.57 -4.58 5.10
N VAL A 48 -4.57 -5.21 5.73
CA VAL A 48 -3.20 -5.39 5.22
C VAL A 48 -2.73 -6.80 5.55
N ARG A 49 -2.18 -7.52 4.55
CA ARG A 49 -1.52 -8.82 4.76
C ARG A 49 -0.13 -8.83 4.12
N LYS A 50 0.82 -9.50 4.78
CA LYS A 50 2.15 -9.76 4.24
C LYS A 50 2.15 -11.16 3.61
N LEU A 51 2.39 -11.21 2.29
CA LEU A 51 2.55 -12.49 1.60
C LEU A 51 3.99 -12.98 1.82
N LEU A 52 4.15 -14.04 2.61
CA LEU A 52 5.41 -14.77 2.71
C LEU A 52 5.39 -15.84 1.62
N LEU A 53 6.30 -15.74 0.64
CA LEU A 53 6.54 -16.84 -0.29
C LEU A 53 7.45 -17.84 0.44
N THR A 54 6.86 -18.88 1.02
CA THR A 54 7.54 -20.07 1.55
C THR A 54 7.49 -21.19 0.53
#